data_AF-A0A820LXM5-F1
#
_entry.id   AF-A0A820LXM5-F1
#
_cell.length_a   1.000
_cell.length_b   1.000
_cell.length_c   1.000
_cell.angle_alpha   90.00
_cell.angle_beta   90.00
_cell.angle_gamma   90.00
#
_symmetry.space_group_name_H-M   'P 1'
#
loop_
_entity.id
_entity.type
_entity.pdbx_description
1 polymer ?
#
loop_
_entity_poly.entity_id
_entity_poly.type
_entity_poly.pdbx_seq_one_letter_code
_entity_poly.pdbx_strand_id
1 'polypeptide(L)'
;MGVSDCPYFCELVEQRRNSEQIQNTSFDKLKVWTGSKINDLFDAWNMADIIIIEVLYNTSLSWADLFVLSQLQHIADLSFYYLFNTIETGRVITGCLLILLKSYSYRIFSTNHHSGPIVNDIMENIQKLMKNDSMGRKAKIYSGVV
;
A
#
# COMPACT_ATOMS: atom_id res chain seq x y z
N MET A 1 12.22 -14.73 6.38
CA MET A 1 12.69 -13.72 5.41
C MET A 1 11.52 -12.83 5.09
N GLY A 2 11.62 -11.55 5.43
CA GLY A 2 10.63 -10.53 5.10
C GLY A 2 10.83 -9.99 3.69
N VAL A 3 9.87 -9.22 3.18
CA VAL A 3 9.98 -8.55 1.87
C VAL A 3 11.17 -7.57 1.82
N SER A 4 11.55 -7.03 2.98
CA SER A 4 12.74 -6.19 3.19
C SER A 4 14.07 -6.92 2.92
N ASP A 5 14.09 -8.25 2.94
CA ASP A 5 15.29 -9.06 2.68
C ASP A 5 15.43 -9.42 1.20
N CYS A 6 14.47 -9.02 0.35
CA CYS A 6 14.46 -9.30 -1.08
C CYS A 6 15.39 -8.33 -1.83
N PRO A 7 16.52 -8.78 -2.42
CA PRO A 7 17.46 -7.89 -3.09
C PRO A 7 16.82 -7.09 -4.23
N TYR A 8 15.91 -7.72 -4.98
CA TYR A 8 15.17 -7.06 -6.05
C TYR A 8 14.21 -5.98 -5.55
N PHE A 9 13.60 -6.18 -4.37
CA PHE A 9 12.78 -5.15 -3.74
C PHE A 9 13.61 -3.95 -3.33
N CYS A 10 14.77 -4.18 -2.68
CA CYS A 10 15.69 -3.13 -2.30
C CYS A 10 16.16 -2.32 -3.51
N GLU A 11 16.51 -2.99 -4.61
CA GLU A 11 16.92 -2.33 -5.85
C GLU A 11 15.81 -1.43 -6.43
N LEU A 12 14.56 -1.90 -6.47
CA LEU A 12 13.41 -1.10 -6.94
C LEU A 12 13.17 0.14 -6.08
N VAL A 13 13.31 0.01 -4.76
CA VAL A 13 13.17 1.13 -3.81
C VAL A 13 14.32 2.12 -4.00
N GLU A 14 15.55 1.65 -4.19
CA GLU A 14 16.73 2.50 -4.36
C GLU A 14 16.73 3.25 -5.70
N GLN A 15 16.32 2.61 -6.79
CA GLN A 15 16.12 3.28 -8.08
C GLN A 15 15.13 4.44 -7.98
N ARG A 16 14.07 4.29 -7.18
CA ARG A 16 13.07 5.33 -6.95
C ARG A 16 13.58 6.43 -6.03
N ARG A 17 14.28 6.06 -4.96
CA ARG A 17 14.92 7.03 -4.07
C ARG A 17 15.83 7.99 -4.85
N ASN A 18 16.47 7.48 -5.89
CA ASN A 18 17.39 8.24 -6.74
C ASN A 18 16.73 8.96 -7.92
N SER A 19 15.45 8.71 -8.23
CA SER A 19 14.77 9.44 -9.32
C SER A 19 14.36 10.84 -8.86
N GLU A 20 15.04 11.85 -9.42
CA GLU A 20 15.05 13.29 -9.05
C GLU A 20 13.70 14.03 -9.04
N GLN A 21 12.56 13.36 -9.25
CA GLN A 21 11.28 14.03 -9.49
C GLN A 21 10.56 14.51 -8.23
N ILE A 22 10.99 14.11 -7.04
CA ILE A 22 10.32 14.51 -5.82
C ILE A 22 11.33 15.17 -4.88
N GLN A 23 11.26 16.50 -4.86
CA GLN A 23 11.49 17.40 -3.72
C GLN A 23 12.81 18.18 -3.58
N ASN A 24 12.61 19.50 -3.46
CA ASN A 24 13.36 20.37 -2.55
C ASN A 24 12.41 21.15 -1.63
N THR A 25 11.26 21.62 -2.13
CA THR A 25 10.41 22.58 -1.39
C THR A 25 9.63 22.03 -0.19
N SER A 26 9.35 20.72 -0.12
CA SER A 26 8.61 20.14 1.01
C SER A 26 9.52 19.65 2.14
N PHE A 27 10.77 19.24 1.84
CA PHE A 27 11.76 18.85 2.84
C PHE A 27 12.26 20.03 3.67
N ASP A 28 12.40 21.21 3.06
CA ASP A 28 12.87 22.40 3.78
C ASP A 28 11.97 22.76 4.96
N LYS A 29 10.64 22.64 4.80
CA LYS A 29 9.68 22.90 5.87
C LYS A 29 9.82 21.89 7.01
N LEU A 30 9.90 20.60 6.67
CA LEU A 30 10.14 19.53 7.63
C LEU A 30 11.43 19.74 8.43
N LYS A 31 12.51 20.12 7.74
CA LYS A 31 13.80 20.43 8.36
C LYS A 31 13.71 21.62 9.31
N VAL A 32 12.98 22.67 8.94
CA VAL A 32 12.77 23.85 9.80
C VAL A 32 11.97 23.48 11.06
N TRP A 33 10.91 22.68 10.93
CA TRP A 33 10.07 22.31 12.08
C TRP A 33 10.72 21.32 13.04
N THR A 34 11.49 20.37 12.50
CA THR A 34 12.04 19.24 13.28
C THR A 34 13.49 19.43 13.69
N GLY A 35 14.18 20.43 13.12
CA GLY A 35 15.63 20.60 13.25
C GLY A 35 16.45 19.44 12.70
N SER A 36 15.82 18.46 12.05
CA SER A 36 16.42 17.21 11.65
C SER A 36 16.85 17.24 10.19
N LYS A 37 17.91 16.51 9.88
CA LYS A 37 18.38 16.38 8.50
C LYS A 37 17.47 15.41 7.74
N ILE A 38 16.78 15.92 6.73
CA ILE A 38 15.93 15.12 5.84
C ILE A 38 16.66 15.01 4.50
N ASN A 39 17.17 13.81 4.17
CA ASN A 39 17.96 13.61 2.95
C ASN A 39 17.10 13.12 1.77
N ASP A 40 15.96 12.50 2.06
CA ASP A 40 15.08 11.91 1.06
C ASP A 40 13.65 11.68 1.59
N LEU A 41 12.82 11.06 0.74
CA LEU A 41 11.44 10.73 1.03
C LEU A 41 11.24 9.77 2.20
N PHE A 42 12.18 8.85 2.42
CA PHE A 42 12.09 7.88 3.50
C PHE A 42 12.36 8.57 4.85
N ASP A 43 13.35 9.44 4.91
CA ASP A 43 13.61 10.29 6.07
C ASP A 43 12.40 11.19 6.38
N ALA A 44 11.81 11.78 5.33
CA ALA A 44 10.65 12.65 5.46
C ALA A 44 9.39 11.90 5.94
N TRP A 45 9.16 10.71 5.41
CA TRP A 45 8.08 9.82 5.82
C TRP A 45 8.21 9.42 7.29
N ASN A 46 9.37 8.88 7.68
CA ASN A 46 9.60 8.48 9.07
C ASN A 46 9.41 9.64 10.05
N MET A 47 9.91 10.82 9.69
CA MET A 47 9.77 12.00 10.53
C MET A 47 8.31 12.44 10.66
N ALA A 48 7.56 12.47 9.55
CA ALA A 48 6.13 12.78 9.57
C ALA A 48 5.34 11.79 10.43
N ASP A 49 5.60 10.49 10.29
CA ASP A 49 4.93 9.44 11.08
C ASP A 49 5.20 9.58 12.57
N ILE A 50 6.45 9.86 12.98
CA ILE A 50 6.83 10.09 14.39
C ILE A 50 6.02 11.24 14.98
N ILE A 51 5.94 12.38 14.27
CA ILE A 51 5.22 13.57 14.75
C ILE A 51 3.73 13.29 14.89
N ILE A 52 3.13 12.61 13.89
CA ILE A 52 1.71 12.23 13.92
C ILE A 52 1.44 11.32 15.12
N ILE A 53 2.30 10.33 15.36
CA ILE A 53 2.21 9.42 16.52
C ILE A 53 2.30 10.20 17.82
N GLU A 54 3.30 11.08 17.98
CA GLU A 54 3.46 11.89 19.20
C GLU A 54 2.21 12.71 19.53
N VAL A 55 1.60 13.34 18.52
CA VAL A 55 0.34 14.09 18.68
C VAL A 55 -0.82 13.16 19.08
N LEU A 56 -0.96 12.00 18.43
CA LEU A 56 -2.01 11.03 18.76
C LEU A 56 -1.90 10.51 20.19
N TYR A 57 -0.68 10.39 20.72
CA TYR A 57 -0.42 9.97 22.11
C TYR A 57 -0.35 11.14 23.11
N ASN A 58 -1.01 12.26 22.79
CA ASN A 58 -1.16 13.45 23.65
C ASN A 58 0.15 14.14 24.03
N THR A 59 1.19 14.01 23.21
CA THR A 59 2.37 14.86 23.35
C THR A 59 2.03 16.22 22.77
N SER A 60 2.04 17.24 23.62
CA SER A 60 1.82 18.63 23.21
C SER A 60 3.01 19.13 22.39
N LEU A 61 2.85 19.19 21.07
CA LEU A 61 3.78 19.85 20.16
C LEU A 61 3.27 21.25 19.85
N SER A 62 3.80 22.26 20.54
CA SER A 62 3.32 23.65 20.45
C SER A 62 3.41 24.29 19.06
N TRP A 63 4.20 23.69 18.17
CA TRP A 63 4.41 24.15 16.79
C TRP A 63 3.63 23.32 15.76
N ALA A 64 3.08 22.16 16.13
CA ALA A 64 2.40 21.25 15.21
C ALA A 64 0.89 21.53 15.20
N ASP A 65 0.50 22.65 14.59
CA ASP A 65 -0.92 22.95 14.37
C ASP A 65 -1.55 22.03 13.31
N LEU A 66 -2.87 22.14 13.15
CA LEU A 66 -3.63 21.32 12.19
C LEU A 66 -3.11 21.45 10.74
N PHE A 67 -2.59 22.63 10.38
CA PHE A 67 -2.05 22.88 9.06
C PHE A 67 -0.72 22.13 8.86
N VAL A 68 0.19 22.21 9.83
CA VAL A 68 1.46 21.47 9.85
C VAL A 68 1.19 19.96 9.79
N LEU A 69 0.25 19.46 10.60
CA LEU A 69 -0.12 18.04 10.60
C LEU A 69 -0.66 17.59 9.24
N SER A 70 -1.49 18.40 8.57
CA SER A 70 -1.97 18.10 7.22
C SER A 70 -0.82 18.06 6.19
N GLN A 71 0.17 18.94 6.30
CA GLN A 71 1.35 18.92 5.42
C GLN A 71 2.21 17.68 5.67
N LEU A 72 2.40 17.28 6.93
CA LEU A 72 3.14 16.08 7.31
C LEU A 72 2.45 14.82 6.78
N GLN A 73 1.13 14.70 6.94
CA GLN A 73 0.35 13.61 6.37
C GLN A 73 0.51 13.54 4.85
N HIS A 74 0.43 14.69 4.16
CA HIS A 74 0.61 14.73 2.72
C HIS A 74 2.00 14.26 2.28
N ILE A 75 3.05 14.61 3.04
CA ILE A 75 4.41 14.16 2.77
C ILE A 75 4.55 12.65 3.02
N ALA A 76 3.96 12.13 4.10
CA ALA A 76 3.92 10.70 4.38
C ALA A 76 3.24 9.92 3.25
N ASP A 77 2.05 10.37 2.83
CA ASP A 77 1.28 9.76 1.74
C ASP A 77 2.08 9.76 0.43
N LEU A 78 2.62 10.92 0.03
CA LEU A 78 3.41 11.03 -1.20
C LEU A 78 4.64 10.11 -1.17
N SER A 79 5.33 10.05 -0.04
CA SER A 79 6.52 9.22 0.14
C SER A 79 6.15 7.73 0.05
N PHE A 80 5.06 7.31 0.70
CA PHE A 80 4.55 5.94 0.61
C PHE A 80 4.15 5.57 -0.81
N TYR A 81 3.34 6.40 -1.47
CA TYR A 81 2.89 6.17 -2.83
C TYR A 81 4.06 6.08 -3.80
N TYR A 82 5.04 6.95 -3.66
CA TYR A 82 6.19 6.94 -4.55
C TYR A 82 7.08 5.72 -4.36
N LEU A 83 7.36 5.34 -3.12
CA LEU A 83 8.25 4.21 -2.81
C LEU A 83 7.57 2.86 -3.12
N PHE A 84 6.27 2.73 -2.87
CA PHE A 84 5.62 1.41 -2.82
C PHE A 84 4.45 1.22 -3.79
N ASN A 85 3.89 2.27 -4.40
CA ASN A 85 2.72 2.13 -5.27
C ASN A 85 3.08 1.98 -6.75
N THR A 86 3.87 0.96 -7.10
CA THR A 86 3.94 0.51 -8.50
C THR A 86 3.67 -0.95 -8.68
N ILE A 87 3.46 -1.31 -9.95
CA ILE A 87 3.14 -2.66 -10.35
C ILE A 87 4.26 -3.61 -9.92
N GLU A 88 5.52 -3.20 -10.04
CA GLU A 88 6.69 -4.00 -9.69
C GLU A 88 6.81 -4.20 -8.18
N THR A 89 6.80 -3.14 -7.38
CA THR A 89 6.87 -3.21 -5.91
C THR A 89 5.64 -3.93 -5.35
N GLY A 90 4.46 -3.65 -5.91
CA GLY A 90 3.21 -4.32 -5.60
C GLY A 90 3.23 -5.82 -5.93
N ARG A 91 3.85 -6.25 -7.03
CA ARG A 91 4.05 -7.67 -7.35
C ARG A 91 4.94 -8.37 -6.33
N VAL A 92 6.00 -7.71 -5.86
CA VAL A 92 6.92 -8.30 -4.89
C VAL A 92 6.26 -8.40 -3.51
N ILE A 93 5.64 -7.32 -3.02
CA ILE A 93 4.97 -7.28 -1.71
C ILE A 93 3.73 -8.18 -1.72
N THR A 94 2.79 -7.92 -2.62
CA THR A 94 1.50 -8.61 -2.67
C THR A 94 1.64 -10.02 -3.22
N GLY A 95 2.61 -10.29 -4.09
CA GLY A 95 2.86 -11.63 -4.61
C GLY A 95 3.18 -12.64 -3.52
N CYS A 96 3.98 -12.25 -2.52
CA CYS A 96 4.25 -13.09 -1.35
C CYS A 96 2.97 -13.42 -0.57
N LEU A 97 2.13 -12.41 -0.34
CA LEU A 97 0.84 -12.57 0.34
C LEU A 97 -0.11 -13.48 -0.47
N LEU A 98 -0.18 -13.31 -1.79
CA LEU A 98 -1.02 -14.11 -2.67
C LEU A 98 -0.57 -15.57 -2.74
N ILE A 99 0.74 -15.84 -2.72
CA ILE A 99 1.30 -17.20 -2.64
C ILE A 99 0.93 -17.84 -1.31
N LEU A 100 1.04 -17.10 -0.20
CA LEU A 100 0.61 -17.54 1.13
C LEU A 100 -0.89 -17.87 1.14
N LEU A 101 -1.74 -16.95 0.66
CA LEU A 101 -3.18 -17.16 0.58
C LEU A 101 -3.53 -18.37 -0.30
N LYS A 102 -2.88 -18.51 -1.48
CA LYS A 102 -3.05 -19.67 -2.35
C LYS A 102 -2.67 -20.96 -1.65
N SER A 103 -1.55 -20.99 -0.95
CA SER A 103 -1.06 -22.16 -0.20
C SER A 103 -1.99 -22.53 0.96
N TYR A 104 -2.54 -21.52 1.67
CA TYR A 104 -3.55 -21.72 2.71
C TYR A 104 -4.85 -22.27 2.13
N SER A 105 -5.33 -21.74 1.01
CA SER A 105 -6.50 -22.27 0.30
C SER A 105 -6.27 -23.74 -0.09
N TYR A 106 -5.13 -24.08 -0.68
CA TYR A 106 -4.77 -25.48 -1.01
C TYR A 106 -4.71 -26.37 0.23
N ARG A 107 -4.21 -25.88 1.36
CA ARG A 107 -4.22 -26.63 2.63
C ARG A 107 -5.64 -26.90 3.10
N ILE A 108 -6.51 -25.88 3.12
CA ILE A 108 -7.93 -26.05 3.47
C ILE A 108 -8.59 -27.07 2.54
N PHE A 109 -8.35 -26.98 1.23
CA PHE A 109 -8.89 -27.94 0.24
C PHE A 109 -8.34 -29.36 0.43
N SER A 110 -7.06 -29.53 0.76
CA SER A 110 -6.42 -30.85 0.93
C SER A 110 -6.72 -31.51 2.28
N THR A 111 -6.87 -30.75 3.37
CA THR A 111 -7.39 -31.26 4.65
C THR A 111 -8.88 -31.60 4.58
N ASN A 112 -9.58 -31.04 3.58
CA ASN A 112 -10.98 -31.29 3.26
C ASN A 112 -11.19 -32.42 2.24
N HIS A 113 -10.20 -33.30 2.02
CA HIS A 113 -10.42 -34.58 1.32
C HIS A 113 -11.31 -35.58 2.12
N HIS A 114 -11.90 -35.14 3.24
CA HIS A 114 -13.08 -35.76 3.87
C HIS A 114 -14.36 -34.90 3.83
N SER A 115 -14.35 -33.75 3.16
CA SER A 115 -15.54 -32.93 2.95
C SER A 115 -15.76 -32.69 1.45
N GLY A 116 -15.99 -33.79 0.73
CA GLY A 116 -16.48 -33.81 -0.65
C GLY A 116 -17.79 -33.05 -0.94
N PRO A 117 -18.67 -32.71 0.03
CA PRO A 117 -19.89 -31.95 -0.28
C PRO A 117 -19.69 -30.42 -0.35
N ILE A 118 -18.98 -29.83 0.62
CA ILE A 118 -18.97 -28.37 0.83
C ILE A 118 -18.19 -27.64 -0.28
N VAL A 119 -17.09 -28.23 -0.75
CA VAL A 119 -16.28 -27.64 -1.82
C VAL A 119 -17.04 -27.65 -3.15
N ASN A 120 -17.83 -28.69 -3.40
CA ASN A 120 -18.66 -28.79 -4.59
C ASN A 120 -19.79 -27.76 -4.57
N ASP A 121 -20.46 -27.56 -3.43
CA ASP A 121 -21.49 -26.53 -3.28
C ASP A 121 -20.94 -25.11 -3.46
N ILE A 122 -19.73 -24.84 -2.94
CA ILE A 122 -19.08 -23.53 -3.12
C ILE A 122 -18.68 -23.30 -4.58
N MET A 123 -18.09 -24.32 -5.24
CA MET A 123 -17.73 -24.24 -6.66
C MET A 123 -18.96 -24.05 -7.57
N GLU A 124 -20.08 -24.72 -7.26
CA GLU A 124 -21.32 -24.59 -8.02
C GLU A 124 -21.97 -23.21 -7.84
N ASN A 125 -21.89 -22.63 -6.64
CA ASN A 125 -22.38 -21.28 -6.37
C ASN A 125 -21.51 -20.20 -7.03
N ILE A 126 -20.19 -20.37 -7.07
CA ILE A 126 -19.28 -19.46 -7.79
C ILE A 126 -19.59 -19.50 -9.30
N GLN A 127 -19.82 -20.68 -9.88
CA GLN A 127 -20.18 -20.79 -11.30
C GLN A 127 -21.55 -20.17 -11.62
N LYS A 128 -22.54 -20.28 -10.72
CA LYS A 128 -23.83 -19.58 -10.85
C LYS A 128 -23.66 -18.05 -10.81
N LEU A 129 -22.83 -17.54 -9.92
CA LEU A 129 -22.53 -16.11 -9.82
C LEU A 129 -21.84 -15.59 -11.09
N MET A 130 -20.87 -16.34 -11.63
CA MET A 130 -20.18 -15.97 -12.88
C MET A 130 -21.10 -16.01 -14.10
N LYS A 131 -22.07 -16.94 -14.16
CA LYS A 131 -23.08 -16.98 -15.23
C LYS A 131 -24.07 -15.81 -15.13
N ASN A 132 -24.48 -15.43 -13.92
CA ASN A 132 -25.36 -14.27 -13.72
C ASN A 132 -24.66 -12.94 -14.04
N ASP A 133 -23.35 -12.83 -13.80
CA ASP A 133 -22.57 -11.64 -14.15
C ASP A 133 -22.35 -11.49 -15.68
N SER A 134 -22.39 -12.60 -16.43
CA SER A 134 -22.39 -12.57 -17.91
C SER A 134 -23.70 -12.03 -18.51
N MET A 135 -24.79 -11.98 -17.73
CA MET A 135 -26.04 -11.29 -18.10
C MET A 135 -26.09 -9.84 -17.58
N GLY A 136 -25.30 -9.49 -16.56
CA GLY A 136 -25.27 -8.16 -15.92
C GLY A 136 -24.40 -7.10 -16.62
N ARG A 137 -23.43 -7.50 -17.45
CA ARG A 137 -22.54 -6.56 -18.18
C ARG A 137 -23.02 -6.18 -19.58
N LYS A 138 -24.33 -6.00 -19.75
CA LYS A 138 -24.90 -5.05 -20.74
C LYS A 138 -25.20 -3.68 -20.10
N ALA A 139 -24.57 -3.36 -18.97
CA ALA A 139 -24.56 -2.00 -18.43
C ALA A 139 -23.58 -1.14 -19.23
N LYS A 140 -24.15 -0.38 -20.17
CA LYS A 140 -23.71 0.93 -20.68
C LYS A 140 -22.20 1.21 -20.60
N ILE A 141 -21.55 1.04 -21.74
CA ILE A 141 -20.47 1.91 -22.18
C ILE A 141 -21.00 3.34 -22.03
N TYR A 142 -20.44 4.11 -21.09
CA TYR A 142 -20.66 5.55 -21.00
C TYR A 142 -20.11 6.20 -22.28
N SER A 143 -20.98 6.42 -23.26
CA SER A 143 -20.84 7.51 -24.21
C SER A 143 -21.22 8.80 -23.49
N GLY A 144 -20.28 9.71 -23.33
CA GLY A 144 -20.53 11.00 -22.68
C GLY A 144 -19.27 11.83 -22.53
N VAL A 145 -18.60 12.07 -23.66
CA VAL A 145 -17.78 13.25 -23.88
C VAL A 145 -18.74 14.42 -24.14
N VAL A 146 -18.45 15.57 -23.51
CA VAL A 146 -19.14 16.88 -23.49
C VAL A 146 -20.31 17.01 -22.52
#